data_AF-A0A0G1QFK4-F1
#
_entry.id   AF-A0A0G1QFK4-F1
#
_cell.length_a   1.000
_cell.length_b   1.000
_cell.length_c   1.000
_cell.angle_alpha   90.00
_cell.angle_beta   90.00
_cell.angle_gamma   90.00
#
_symmetry.space_group_name_H-M   'P 1'
#
loop_
_entity.id
_entity.type
_entity.pdbx_description
1 polymer ?
#
loop_
_entity_poly.entity_id
_entity_poly.type
_entity_poly.pdbx_seq_one_letter_code
_entity_poly.pdbx_strand_id
1 'polypeptide(L)'
;MAELCRSLNMVTIAVVTMPFTFEGKERMQIAQGAWNALVTHVDALITVHNDRVFSIIEANTSLKKAFWHVDEILREGIQAVSDLIIKPGLINVDFSDLKAIVQRAGPALLGIATAQGKDRAERAAEHAITNPLVESSIDNARRVLLNITACGDLSMIEVQRVAQVITERVHPDAKIIFGANFDSTLGKGTMKVTVVACDFEGSMQTSLIENDNDALFQRKQNTETSRTQYQNVQENSPLLKDMLGEKIKPFENLEDQPAFLRKKKRE
;
A
#
# COMPACT_ATOMS: atom_id res chain seq x y z
N MET A 1 -21.70 4.62 -9.49
CA MET A 1 -20.79 3.72 -10.23
C MET A 1 -20.66 2.37 -9.53
N ALA A 2 -20.12 2.30 -8.30
CA ALA A 2 -19.97 1.04 -7.57
C ALA A 2 -21.28 0.23 -7.45
N GLU A 3 -22.38 0.90 -7.08
CA GLU A 3 -23.72 0.28 -7.02
C GLU A 3 -24.16 -0.32 -8.36
N LEU A 4 -23.88 0.36 -9.48
CA LEU A 4 -24.20 -0.12 -10.83
C LEU A 4 -23.35 -1.33 -11.21
N CYS A 5 -22.04 -1.30 -10.92
CA CYS A 5 -21.16 -2.45 -11.17
C CYS A 5 -21.63 -3.68 -10.37
N ARG A 6 -22.04 -3.48 -9.12
CA ARG A 6 -22.57 -4.53 -8.26
C ARG A 6 -23.91 -5.08 -8.77
N SER A 7 -24.82 -4.24 -9.26
CA SER A 7 -26.09 -4.70 -9.82
C SER A 7 -25.92 -5.50 -11.12
N LEU A 8 -24.82 -5.27 -11.84
CA LEU A 8 -24.41 -6.05 -13.01
C LEU A 8 -23.59 -7.31 -12.66
N ASN A 9 -23.52 -7.70 -11.39
CA ASN A 9 -22.74 -8.85 -10.90
C ASN A 9 -21.23 -8.80 -11.24
N MET A 10 -20.67 -7.60 -11.39
CA MET A 10 -19.23 -7.42 -11.58
C MET A 10 -18.50 -7.43 -10.24
N VAL A 11 -17.33 -8.07 -10.20
CA VAL A 11 -16.43 -7.96 -9.03
C VAL A 11 -15.95 -6.52 -8.94
N THR A 12 -16.30 -5.85 -7.84
CA THR A 12 -16.05 -4.42 -7.68
C THR A 12 -15.06 -4.19 -6.54
N ILE A 13 -13.82 -3.84 -6.89
CA ILE A 13 -12.78 -3.47 -5.93
C ILE A 13 -12.61 -1.96 -6.01
N ALA A 14 -12.71 -1.27 -4.87
CA ALA A 14 -12.43 0.16 -4.79
C ALA A 14 -11.10 0.39 -4.07
N VAL A 15 -10.28 1.27 -4.62
CA VAL A 15 -9.06 1.78 -4.00
C VAL A 15 -9.26 3.27 -3.78
N VAL A 16 -9.23 3.72 -2.53
CA VAL A 16 -9.54 5.11 -2.15
C VAL A 16 -8.48 5.66 -1.21
N THR A 17 -8.37 6.99 -1.16
CA THR A 17 -7.52 7.67 -0.18
C THR A 17 -8.32 8.37 0.91
N MET A 18 -7.76 8.37 2.11
CA MET A 18 -8.18 9.28 3.18
C MET A 18 -7.28 10.53 3.16
N PRO A 19 -7.88 11.73 3.32
CA PRO A 19 -7.16 12.99 3.18
C PRO A 19 -6.07 13.14 4.25
N PHE A 20 -5.11 14.02 4.01
CA PHE A 20 -4.10 14.36 5.01
C PHE A 20 -4.75 15.02 6.23
N THR A 21 -4.23 14.75 7.43
CA THR A 21 -4.74 15.39 8.66
C THR A 21 -4.64 16.92 8.58
N PHE A 22 -3.62 17.47 7.91
CA PHE A 22 -3.46 18.92 7.75
C PHE A 22 -4.52 19.57 6.86
N GLU A 23 -5.26 18.80 6.04
CA GLU A 23 -6.32 19.35 5.20
C GLU A 23 -7.57 19.73 6.00
N GLY A 24 -7.64 19.32 7.27
CA GLY A 24 -8.65 19.73 8.24
C GLY A 24 -9.75 18.68 8.48
N LYS A 25 -10.39 18.81 9.65
CA LYS A 25 -11.40 17.87 10.15
C LYS A 25 -12.61 17.73 9.23
N GLU A 26 -13.03 18.82 8.59
CA GLU A 26 -14.18 18.81 7.66
C GLU A 26 -13.95 17.87 6.48
N ARG A 27 -12.75 17.89 5.86
CA ARG A 27 -12.42 16.96 4.76
C ARG A 27 -12.42 15.52 5.23
N MET A 28 -11.86 15.26 6.40
CA MET A 28 -11.85 13.92 7.00
C MET A 28 -13.27 13.39 7.24
N GLN A 29 -14.17 14.23 7.77
CA GLN A 29 -15.57 13.85 7.99
C GLN A 29 -16.32 13.53 6.69
N ILE A 30 -16.10 14.33 5.64
CA ILE A 30 -16.67 14.08 4.32
C ILE A 30 -16.15 12.74 3.76
N ALA A 31 -14.83 12.51 3.83
CA ALA A 31 -14.20 11.27 3.38
C ALA A 31 -14.75 10.05 4.13
N GLN A 32 -14.90 10.15 5.46
CA GLN A 32 -15.47 9.06 6.27
C GLN A 32 -16.93 8.77 5.89
N GLY A 33 -17.74 9.80 5.67
CA GLY A 33 -19.12 9.64 5.20
C GLY A 33 -19.18 8.92 3.84
N ALA A 34 -18.32 9.32 2.91
CA ALA A 34 -18.21 8.67 1.60
C ALA A 34 -17.71 7.22 1.70
N TRP A 35 -16.74 6.95 2.57
CA TRP A 35 -16.21 5.62 2.84
C TRP A 35 -17.30 4.67 3.36
N ASN A 36 -18.08 5.12 4.35
CA ASN A 36 -19.19 4.35 4.93
C ASN A 36 -20.28 4.05 3.89
N ALA A 37 -20.55 5.00 2.99
CA ALA A 37 -21.48 4.77 1.90
C ALA A 37 -20.91 3.78 0.87
N LEU A 38 -19.62 3.87 0.56
CA LEU A 38 -18.99 3.05 -0.49
C LEU A 38 -18.81 1.58 -0.09
N VAL A 39 -18.44 1.30 1.18
CA VAL A 39 -18.12 -0.06 1.64
C VAL A 39 -19.29 -1.04 1.44
N THR A 40 -20.53 -0.55 1.51
CA THR A 40 -21.74 -1.37 1.30
C THR A 40 -22.00 -1.73 -0.17
N HIS A 41 -21.37 -1.02 -1.11
CA HIS A 41 -21.59 -1.14 -2.54
C HIS A 41 -20.42 -1.82 -3.29
N VAL A 42 -19.36 -2.21 -2.60
CA VAL A 42 -18.18 -2.86 -3.19
C VAL A 42 -18.00 -4.27 -2.64
N ASP A 43 -17.19 -5.06 -3.33
CA ASP A 43 -16.76 -6.38 -2.84
C ASP A 43 -15.59 -6.23 -1.87
N ALA A 44 -14.59 -5.44 -2.26
CA ALA A 44 -13.44 -5.10 -1.42
C ALA A 44 -13.15 -3.59 -1.49
N LEU A 45 -12.75 -3.00 -0.36
CA LEU A 45 -12.37 -1.59 -0.23
C LEU A 45 -10.96 -1.48 0.35
N ILE A 46 -10.00 -1.13 -0.50
CA ILE A 46 -8.62 -0.86 -0.10
C ILE A 46 -8.51 0.63 0.22
N THR A 47 -8.12 0.94 1.45
CA THR A 47 -8.01 2.32 1.94
C THR A 47 -6.54 2.69 2.10
N VAL A 48 -6.15 3.83 1.52
CA VAL A 48 -4.79 4.37 1.62
C VAL A 48 -4.84 5.68 2.39
N HIS A 49 -4.13 5.75 3.51
CA HIS A 49 -4.05 6.98 4.30
C HIS A 49 -2.93 7.86 3.80
N ASN A 50 -3.26 9.07 3.34
CA ASN A 50 -2.27 10.00 2.80
C ASN A 50 -1.16 10.31 3.81
N ASP A 51 -1.47 10.36 5.10
CA ASP A 51 -0.47 10.58 6.16
C ASP A 51 0.61 9.49 6.23
N ARG A 52 0.37 8.28 5.69
CA ARG A 52 1.39 7.22 5.63
C ARG A 52 2.56 7.59 4.73
N VAL A 53 2.38 8.53 3.80
CA VAL A 53 3.48 9.05 2.99
C VAL A 53 4.60 9.64 3.86
N PHE A 54 4.28 10.17 5.05
CA PHE A 54 5.28 10.75 5.96
C PHE A 54 6.24 9.71 6.55
N SER A 55 5.91 8.43 6.51
CA SER A 55 6.80 7.35 6.95
C SER A 55 7.89 7.00 5.91
N ILE A 56 7.69 7.39 4.65
CA ILE A 56 8.56 7.02 3.52
C ILE A 56 9.27 8.20 2.87
N ILE A 57 8.95 9.45 3.25
CA ILE A 57 9.56 10.67 2.70
C ILE A 57 10.47 11.37 3.71
N GLU A 58 11.47 12.10 3.20
CA GLU A 58 12.36 12.94 4.02
C GLU A 58 11.66 14.21 4.49
N ALA A 59 12.11 14.77 5.63
CA ALA A 59 11.50 15.95 6.26
C ALA A 59 11.49 17.23 5.38
N ASN A 60 12.40 17.32 4.40
CA ASN A 60 12.49 18.44 3.44
C ASN A 60 11.67 18.20 2.16
N THR A 61 10.94 17.09 2.07
CA THR A 61 10.16 16.73 0.88
C THR A 61 9.06 17.76 0.64
N SER A 62 9.04 18.34 -0.57
CA SER A 62 8.00 19.30 -0.94
C SER A 62 6.60 18.67 -0.96
N LEU A 63 5.58 19.48 -0.69
CA LEU A 63 4.18 19.04 -0.74
C LEU A 63 3.82 18.37 -2.08
N LYS A 64 4.27 18.92 -3.21
CA LYS A 64 4.03 18.34 -4.54
C LYS A 64 4.60 16.92 -4.65
N LYS A 65 5.80 16.70 -4.11
CA LYS A 65 6.45 15.38 -4.12
C LYS A 65 5.75 14.40 -3.19
N ALA A 66 5.23 14.85 -2.05
CA ALA A 66 4.41 14.01 -1.17
C ALA A 66 3.13 13.52 -1.88
N PHE A 67 2.39 14.39 -2.58
CA PHE A 67 1.24 13.95 -3.38
C PHE A 67 1.61 12.95 -4.48
N TRP A 68 2.74 13.17 -5.17
CA TRP A 68 3.23 12.22 -6.17
C TRP A 68 3.51 10.84 -5.57
N HIS A 69 4.07 10.77 -4.35
CA HIS A 69 4.26 9.49 -3.67
C HIS A 69 2.94 8.81 -3.31
N VAL A 70 1.90 9.57 -2.92
CA VAL A 70 0.55 9.01 -2.69
C VAL A 70 -0.03 8.43 -3.98
N ASP A 71 0.09 9.16 -5.09
CA ASP A 71 -0.39 8.68 -6.40
C ASP A 71 0.35 7.40 -6.82
N GLU A 72 1.65 7.32 -6.55
CA GLU A 72 2.44 6.13 -6.83
C GLU A 72 1.98 4.92 -6.01
N ILE A 73 1.65 5.10 -4.73
CA ILE A 73 1.08 4.05 -3.88
C ILE A 73 -0.24 3.53 -4.45
N LEU A 74 -1.12 4.43 -4.91
CA LEU A 74 -2.37 4.04 -5.56
C LEU A 74 -2.14 3.28 -6.86
N ARG A 75 -1.18 3.75 -7.66
CA ARG A 75 -0.79 3.11 -8.92
C ARG A 75 -0.26 1.70 -8.68
N GLU A 76 0.65 1.53 -7.72
CA GLU A 76 1.15 0.23 -7.30
C GLU A 76 0.03 -0.66 -6.79
N GLY A 77 -0.93 -0.10 -6.05
CA GLY A 77 -2.02 -0.86 -5.51
C GLY A 77 -2.97 -1.44 -6.56
N ILE A 78 -3.36 -0.61 -7.53
CA ILE A 78 -4.18 -1.03 -8.66
C ILE A 78 -3.40 -2.02 -9.55
N GLN A 79 -2.12 -1.74 -9.80
CA GLN A 79 -1.28 -2.64 -10.59
C GLN A 79 -1.13 -4.00 -9.92
N ALA A 80 -0.95 -4.04 -8.59
CA ALA A 80 -0.82 -5.27 -7.85
C ALA A 80 -2.06 -6.16 -8.03
N VAL A 81 -3.27 -5.62 -7.85
CA VAL A 81 -4.52 -6.39 -8.06
C VAL A 81 -4.70 -6.81 -9.51
N SER A 82 -4.37 -5.93 -10.46
CA SER A 82 -4.48 -6.19 -11.89
C SER A 82 -3.50 -7.26 -12.38
N ASP A 83 -2.27 -7.24 -11.89
CA ASP A 83 -1.21 -8.19 -12.26
C ASP A 83 -1.58 -9.63 -11.83
N LEU A 84 -2.37 -9.79 -10.76
CA LEU A 84 -2.90 -11.11 -10.33
C LEU A 84 -3.85 -11.74 -11.34
N ILE A 85 -4.58 -10.92 -12.08
CA ILE A 85 -5.64 -11.37 -13.00
C ILE A 85 -5.07 -11.58 -14.40
N ILE A 86 -4.22 -10.66 -14.85
CA ILE A 86 -3.86 -10.52 -16.26
C ILE A 86 -2.60 -11.32 -16.61
N LYS A 87 -1.63 -11.45 -15.69
CA LYS A 87 -0.35 -12.10 -15.99
C LYS A 87 -0.42 -13.60 -15.66
N PRO A 88 -0.44 -14.49 -16.67
CA PRO A 88 -0.38 -15.93 -16.41
C PRO A 88 0.90 -16.28 -15.64
N GLY A 89 0.72 -16.96 -14.51
CA GLY A 89 1.81 -17.38 -13.63
C GLY A 89 2.29 -18.81 -13.87
N LEU A 90 3.40 -19.18 -13.23
CA LEU A 90 3.84 -20.56 -13.08
C LEU A 90 2.83 -21.36 -12.24
N ILE A 91 2.31 -20.72 -11.18
CA ILE A 91 1.17 -21.20 -10.41
C ILE A 91 0.07 -20.17 -10.62
N ASN A 92 -0.84 -20.52 -11.51
CA ASN A 92 -1.89 -19.61 -11.95
C ASN A 92 -3.03 -19.58 -10.92
N VAL A 93 -3.33 -18.39 -10.43
CA VAL A 93 -4.56 -18.11 -9.69
C VAL A 93 -5.61 -17.74 -10.73
N ASP A 94 -6.79 -18.36 -10.68
CA ASP A 94 -7.86 -18.01 -11.61
C ASP A 94 -8.75 -16.88 -11.06
N PHE A 95 -9.64 -16.36 -11.90
CA PHE A 95 -10.56 -15.31 -11.48
C PHE A 95 -11.57 -15.79 -10.41
N SER A 96 -11.89 -17.08 -10.38
CA SER A 96 -12.82 -17.65 -9.38
C SER A 96 -12.19 -17.63 -7.98
N ASP A 97 -10.90 -17.92 -7.90
CA ASP A 97 -10.08 -17.84 -6.71
C ASP A 97 -9.99 -16.40 -6.18
N LEU A 98 -9.63 -15.45 -7.06
CA LEU A 98 -9.65 -14.02 -6.68
C LEU A 98 -11.04 -13.61 -6.19
N LYS A 99 -12.09 -13.96 -6.94
CA LYS A 99 -13.48 -13.66 -6.57
C LYS A 99 -13.81 -14.23 -5.19
N ALA A 100 -13.39 -15.44 -4.86
CA ALA A 100 -13.64 -16.03 -3.54
C ALA A 100 -12.97 -15.25 -2.40
N ILE A 101 -11.82 -14.60 -2.64
CA ILE A 101 -11.14 -13.75 -1.66
C ILE A 101 -11.85 -12.42 -1.50
N VAL A 102 -12.16 -11.73 -2.60
CA VAL A 102 -12.64 -10.33 -2.55
C VAL A 102 -14.15 -10.21 -2.44
N GLN A 103 -14.93 -11.21 -2.86
CA GLN A 103 -16.39 -11.10 -2.91
C GLN A 103 -16.95 -10.86 -1.51
N ARG A 104 -17.65 -9.73 -1.34
CA ARG A 104 -18.20 -9.30 -0.03
C ARG A 104 -17.17 -9.39 1.11
N ALA A 105 -15.91 -9.04 0.83
CA ALA A 105 -14.86 -8.91 1.82
C ALA A 105 -15.02 -7.67 2.70
N GLY A 106 -15.56 -6.59 2.14
CA GLY A 106 -15.60 -5.29 2.81
C GLY A 106 -14.21 -4.66 2.86
N PRO A 107 -13.76 -4.15 4.01
CA PRO A 107 -12.40 -3.60 4.15
C PRO A 107 -11.34 -4.62 3.75
N ALA A 108 -10.39 -4.17 2.94
CA ALA A 108 -9.29 -4.98 2.44
C ALA A 108 -7.99 -4.23 2.63
N LEU A 109 -6.92 -5.00 2.76
CA LEU A 109 -5.59 -4.51 2.99
C LEU A 109 -4.66 -4.99 1.89
N LEU A 110 -3.76 -4.11 1.49
CA LEU A 110 -2.75 -4.40 0.49
C LEU A 110 -1.35 -4.20 1.04
N GLY A 111 -0.56 -5.27 1.04
CA GLY A 111 0.86 -5.28 1.35
C GLY A 111 1.66 -5.56 0.09
N ILE A 112 2.62 -4.70 -0.23
CA ILE A 112 3.57 -4.91 -1.34
C ILE A 112 4.97 -4.70 -0.80
N ALA A 113 5.88 -5.62 -1.12
CA ALA A 113 7.29 -5.40 -0.85
C ALA A 113 8.18 -6.10 -1.87
N THR A 114 9.37 -5.55 -2.04
CA THR A 114 10.42 -6.11 -2.88
C THR A 114 11.66 -6.36 -2.05
N ALA A 115 12.33 -7.48 -2.29
CA ALA A 115 13.63 -7.77 -1.70
C ALA A 115 14.56 -8.47 -2.70
N GLN A 116 15.85 -8.42 -2.39
CA GLN A 116 16.94 -9.01 -3.17
C GLN A 116 17.92 -9.73 -2.23
N GLY A 117 18.75 -10.62 -2.78
CA GLY A 117 19.75 -11.37 -2.05
C GLY A 117 19.27 -12.77 -1.61
N LYS A 118 20.06 -13.42 -0.74
CA LYS A 118 19.83 -14.82 -0.32
C LYS A 118 18.55 -14.99 0.52
N ASP A 119 18.22 -13.99 1.31
CA ASP A 119 17.06 -14.01 2.21
C ASP A 119 15.89 -13.18 1.65
N ARG A 120 15.85 -13.00 0.31
CA ARG A 120 14.83 -12.16 -0.36
C ARG A 120 13.40 -12.63 -0.07
N ALA A 121 13.19 -13.94 0.06
CA ALA A 121 11.87 -14.51 0.33
C ALA A 121 11.31 -14.05 1.68
N GLU A 122 12.03 -14.33 2.77
CA GLU A 122 11.63 -13.96 4.14
C GLU A 122 11.51 -12.45 4.28
N ARG A 123 12.49 -11.68 3.79
CA ARG A 123 12.47 -10.22 3.87
C ARG A 123 11.33 -9.59 3.08
N ALA A 124 11.04 -10.09 1.87
CA ALA A 124 9.91 -9.58 1.09
C ALA A 124 8.58 -9.90 1.77
N ALA A 125 8.43 -11.10 2.34
CA ALA A 125 7.23 -11.47 3.08
C ALA A 125 7.03 -10.59 4.32
N GLU A 126 8.06 -10.46 5.17
CA GLU A 126 8.03 -9.63 6.37
C GLU A 126 7.74 -8.17 6.04
N HIS A 127 8.40 -7.62 5.03
CA HIS A 127 8.17 -6.25 4.61
C HIS A 127 6.77 -6.06 4.01
N ALA A 128 6.21 -7.05 3.31
CA ALA A 128 4.87 -6.93 2.74
C ALA A 128 3.81 -6.83 3.83
N ILE A 129 3.98 -7.54 4.95
CA ILE A 129 3.04 -7.55 6.08
C ILE A 129 3.26 -6.39 7.06
N THR A 130 4.47 -5.84 7.12
CA THR A 130 4.82 -4.71 7.99
C THR A 130 4.90 -3.37 7.25
N ASN A 131 4.53 -3.33 5.97
CA ASN A 131 4.69 -2.14 5.13
C ASN A 131 3.93 -0.96 5.76
N PRO A 132 4.53 0.24 5.91
CA PRO A 132 3.87 1.41 6.50
C PRO A 132 2.54 1.83 5.85
N LEU A 133 2.25 1.36 4.64
CA LEU A 133 1.00 1.60 3.91
C LEU A 133 -0.16 0.68 4.37
N VAL A 134 0.18 -0.36 5.13
CA VAL A 134 -0.72 -1.33 5.74
C VAL A 134 -1.30 -0.68 6.99
N GLU A 135 -2.57 -0.31 6.92
CA GLU A 135 -3.24 0.47 7.97
C GLU A 135 -3.43 -0.29 9.29
N SER A 136 -3.58 -1.60 9.20
CA SER A 136 -3.79 -2.51 10.33
C SER A 136 -2.99 -3.77 10.10
N SER A 137 -2.60 -4.48 11.15
CA SER A 137 -1.92 -5.76 10.96
C SER A 137 -2.77 -6.70 10.09
N ILE A 138 -2.11 -7.54 9.28
CA ILE A 138 -2.81 -8.63 8.56
C ILE A 138 -3.36 -9.71 9.51
N ASP A 139 -3.09 -9.55 10.81
CA ASP A 139 -3.54 -10.44 11.85
C ASP A 139 -5.06 -10.65 11.78
N ASN A 140 -5.46 -11.91 11.95
CA ASN A 140 -6.86 -12.34 11.91
C ASN A 140 -7.58 -12.17 10.55
N ALA A 141 -6.86 -11.90 9.45
CA ALA A 141 -7.44 -12.00 8.12
C ALA A 141 -7.87 -13.45 7.84
N ARG A 142 -9.13 -13.65 7.46
CA ARG A 142 -9.68 -14.99 7.12
C ARG A 142 -9.56 -15.31 5.63
N ARG A 143 -9.28 -14.33 4.79
CA ARG A 143 -9.10 -14.51 3.35
C ARG A 143 -7.86 -13.77 2.90
N VAL A 144 -6.89 -14.50 2.36
CA VAL A 144 -5.62 -13.93 1.91
C VAL A 144 -5.27 -14.41 0.51
N LEU A 145 -4.93 -13.47 -0.35
CA LEU A 145 -4.31 -13.75 -1.63
C LEU A 145 -2.84 -13.34 -1.54
N LEU A 146 -1.97 -14.32 -1.72
CA LEU A 146 -0.52 -14.16 -1.75
C LEU A 146 -0.04 -14.37 -3.19
N ASN A 147 0.70 -13.42 -3.73
CA ASN A 147 1.36 -13.56 -5.02
C ASN A 147 2.84 -13.24 -4.93
N ILE A 148 3.64 -14.12 -5.53
CA ILE A 148 5.09 -13.97 -5.61
C ILE A 148 5.47 -13.73 -7.06
N THR A 149 6.13 -12.61 -7.32
CA THR A 149 6.72 -12.28 -8.61
C THR A 149 8.23 -12.30 -8.50
N ALA A 150 8.91 -13.08 -9.33
CA ALA A 150 10.38 -13.13 -9.35
C ALA A 150 10.96 -12.75 -10.72
N CYS A 151 12.15 -12.14 -10.71
CA CYS A 151 12.94 -11.97 -11.93
C CYS A 151 13.73 -13.24 -12.24
N GLY A 152 13.24 -14.05 -13.18
CA GLY A 152 13.97 -15.21 -13.71
C GLY A 152 13.74 -16.49 -12.91
N ASP A 153 14.36 -16.62 -11.75
CA ASP A 153 14.32 -17.85 -10.94
C ASP A 153 13.48 -17.71 -9.66
N LEU A 154 12.71 -18.76 -9.37
CA LEU A 154 11.92 -18.91 -8.16
C LEU A 154 11.99 -20.37 -7.72
N SER A 155 12.55 -20.62 -6.54
CA SER A 155 12.64 -21.96 -5.96
C SER A 155 11.44 -22.27 -5.06
N MET A 156 11.08 -23.55 -4.94
CA MET A 156 10.01 -23.98 -4.03
C MET A 156 10.33 -23.69 -2.56
N ILE A 157 11.61 -23.66 -2.18
CA ILE A 157 12.03 -23.31 -0.81
C ILE A 157 11.72 -21.84 -0.52
N GLU A 158 11.97 -20.94 -1.47
CA GLU A 158 11.62 -19.53 -1.31
C GLU A 158 10.10 -19.34 -1.22
N VAL A 159 9.34 -20.03 -2.06
CA VAL A 159 7.87 -20.02 -2.01
C VAL A 159 7.36 -20.48 -0.64
N GLN A 160 7.90 -21.59 -0.12
CA GLN A 160 7.54 -22.13 1.19
C GLN A 160 7.84 -21.14 2.31
N ARG A 161 8.99 -20.46 2.28
CA ARG A 161 9.37 -19.47 3.29
C ARG A 161 8.40 -18.28 3.31
N VAL A 162 8.05 -17.75 2.14
CA VAL A 162 7.05 -16.67 2.05
C VAL A 162 5.72 -17.15 2.62
N ALA A 163 5.24 -18.31 2.19
CA ALA A 163 3.98 -18.87 2.66
C ALA A 163 3.97 -19.07 4.19
N GLN A 164 5.07 -19.53 4.76
CA GLN A 164 5.21 -19.73 6.21
C GLN A 164 5.07 -18.40 6.98
N VAL A 165 5.83 -17.36 6.58
CA VAL A 165 5.78 -16.04 7.23
C VAL A 165 4.35 -15.45 7.20
N ILE A 166 3.62 -15.60 6.09
CA ILE A 166 2.24 -15.11 5.98
C ILE A 166 1.30 -15.96 6.85
N THR A 167 1.42 -17.29 6.80
CA THR A 167 0.53 -18.21 7.53
C THR A 167 0.65 -18.04 9.03
N GLU A 168 1.84 -17.71 9.55
CA GLU A 168 2.08 -17.45 10.97
C GLU A 168 1.40 -16.17 11.50
N ARG A 169 0.96 -15.28 10.62
CA ARG A 169 0.34 -13.99 10.99
C ARG A 169 -1.17 -13.98 10.79
N VAL A 170 -1.70 -14.77 9.88
CA VAL A 170 -3.14 -14.76 9.53
C VAL A 170 -3.95 -15.68 10.45
N HIS A 171 -5.27 -15.67 10.31
CA HIS A 171 -6.12 -16.58 11.08
C HIS A 171 -5.78 -18.06 10.77
N PRO A 172 -5.78 -18.99 11.75
CA PRO A 172 -5.45 -20.40 11.52
C PRO A 172 -6.34 -21.08 10.46
N ASP A 173 -7.62 -20.70 10.42
CA ASP A 173 -8.60 -21.17 9.42
C ASP A 173 -8.69 -20.26 8.18
N ALA A 174 -7.68 -19.41 7.94
CA ALA A 174 -7.70 -18.51 6.80
C ALA A 174 -7.65 -19.29 5.48
N LYS A 175 -8.51 -18.89 4.53
CA LYS A 175 -8.40 -19.31 3.14
C LYS A 175 -7.26 -18.53 2.48
N ILE A 176 -6.15 -19.21 2.23
CA ILE A 176 -4.98 -18.65 1.54
C ILE A 176 -4.97 -19.14 0.10
N ILE A 177 -4.90 -18.21 -0.85
CA ILE A 177 -4.71 -18.48 -2.27
C ILE A 177 -3.32 -18.04 -2.65
N PHE A 178 -2.60 -18.93 -3.31
CA PHE A 178 -1.20 -18.75 -3.66
C PHE A 178 -1.01 -18.63 -5.17
N GLY A 179 -0.35 -17.56 -5.60
CA GLY A 179 0.08 -17.32 -6.96
C GLY A 179 1.59 -17.13 -7.06
N ALA A 180 2.17 -17.59 -8.17
CA ALA A 180 3.56 -17.34 -8.51
C ALA A 180 3.72 -17.02 -9.98
N ASN A 181 4.41 -15.92 -10.30
CA ASN A 181 4.68 -15.50 -11.67
C ASN A 181 6.11 -14.96 -11.84
N PHE A 182 6.54 -14.87 -13.10
CA PHE A 182 7.83 -14.29 -13.45
C PHE A 182 7.62 -12.97 -14.15
N ASP A 183 8.41 -11.97 -13.77
CA ASP A 183 8.39 -10.67 -14.42
C ASP A 183 9.83 -10.25 -14.73
N SER A 184 10.15 -10.19 -16.02
CA SER A 184 11.47 -9.80 -16.52
C SER A 184 11.74 -8.30 -16.40
N THR A 185 10.72 -7.50 -16.07
CA THR A 185 10.90 -6.06 -15.80
C THR A 185 11.45 -5.80 -14.40
N LEU A 186 11.35 -6.78 -13.49
CA LEU A 186 11.98 -6.70 -12.18
C LEU A 186 13.51 -6.76 -12.32
N GLY A 187 14.22 -6.09 -11.41
CA GLY A 187 15.68 -6.15 -11.37
C GLY A 187 16.17 -7.58 -11.12
N LYS A 188 17.31 -7.96 -11.71
CA LYS A 188 17.88 -9.31 -11.58
C LYS A 188 18.04 -9.71 -10.11
N GLY A 189 17.52 -10.88 -9.74
CA GLY A 189 17.56 -11.38 -8.36
C GLY A 189 16.50 -10.77 -7.42
N THR A 190 15.61 -9.90 -7.92
CA THR A 190 14.51 -9.32 -7.14
C THR A 190 13.34 -10.26 -7.07
N MET A 191 12.75 -10.34 -5.87
CA MET A 191 11.45 -10.91 -5.60
C MET A 191 10.51 -9.83 -5.11
N LYS A 192 9.30 -9.77 -5.66
CA LYS A 192 8.19 -8.94 -5.21
C LYS A 192 7.13 -9.85 -4.61
N VAL A 193 6.70 -9.54 -3.39
CA VAL A 193 5.61 -10.21 -2.71
C VAL A 193 4.45 -9.24 -2.60
N THR A 194 3.27 -9.68 -3.04
CA THR A 194 2.01 -8.95 -2.93
C THR A 194 1.06 -9.77 -2.07
N VAL A 195 0.49 -9.14 -1.05
CA VAL A 195 -0.49 -9.73 -0.14
C VAL A 195 -1.75 -8.89 -0.17
N VAL A 196 -2.88 -9.51 -0.49
CA VAL A 196 -4.21 -8.91 -0.32
C VAL A 196 -4.90 -9.66 0.81
N ALA A 197 -5.17 -8.97 1.91
CA ALA A 197 -5.84 -9.54 3.07
C ALA A 197 -7.24 -8.93 3.23
N CYS A 198 -8.21 -9.81 3.45
CA CYS A 198 -9.63 -9.49 3.47
C CYS A 198 -10.30 -10.22 4.64
N ASP A 199 -11.48 -9.74 5.03
CA ASP A 199 -12.36 -10.44 5.98
C ASP A 199 -11.70 -10.65 7.35
N PHE A 200 -11.39 -9.54 8.01
CA PHE A 200 -10.75 -9.51 9.31
C PHE A 200 -11.74 -9.87 10.42
N GLU A 201 -11.37 -10.82 11.26
CA GLU A 201 -12.13 -11.18 12.46
C GLU A 201 -11.92 -10.16 13.58
N GLY A 202 -13.01 -9.64 14.14
CA GLY A 202 -12.98 -8.44 14.98
C GLY A 202 -13.01 -7.21 14.08
N SER A 203 -14.18 -6.59 13.98
CA SER A 203 -14.48 -5.53 13.02
C SER A 203 -13.37 -4.49 12.92
N MET A 204 -12.74 -4.40 11.73
CA MET A 204 -11.93 -3.26 11.30
C MET A 204 -12.71 -1.92 11.48
N GLN A 205 -14.03 -1.96 11.65
CA GLN A 205 -14.86 -0.79 11.96
C GLN A 205 -14.48 -0.07 13.26
N THR A 206 -13.75 -0.67 14.21
CA THR A 206 -13.48 -0.03 15.51
C THR A 206 -12.09 0.63 15.58
N SER A 207 -11.06 0.08 14.93
CA SER A 207 -9.71 0.67 14.94
C SER A 207 -9.53 1.85 13.97
N LEU A 208 -10.41 2.00 12.97
CA LEU A 208 -10.44 3.16 12.07
C LEU A 208 -10.93 4.45 12.76
N ILE A 209 -11.57 4.34 13.93
CA ILE A 209 -12.32 5.44 14.54
C ILE A 209 -11.62 6.00 15.80
N GLU A 210 -10.81 5.21 16.49
CA GLU A 210 -10.21 5.62 17.76
C GLU A 210 -8.75 5.17 17.83
N ASN A 211 -7.80 6.12 17.76
CA ASN A 211 -6.54 6.17 18.57
C ASN A 211 -5.27 6.74 17.91
N ASP A 212 -5.27 7.26 16.67
CA ASP A 212 -4.02 7.84 16.10
C ASP A 212 -3.76 9.31 16.49
N ASN A 213 -4.65 9.96 17.26
CA ASN A 213 -4.46 11.35 17.68
C ASN A 213 -3.51 11.53 18.89
N ASP A 214 -3.35 10.52 19.76
CA ASP A 214 -2.57 10.69 21.00
C ASP A 214 -1.12 10.18 20.91
N ALA A 215 -0.82 9.17 20.09
CA ALA A 215 0.51 8.56 20.04
C ALA A 215 1.56 9.42 19.32
N LEU A 216 1.16 10.22 18.33
CA LEU A 216 2.06 11.11 17.58
C LEU A 216 2.34 12.44 18.30
N PHE A 217 1.45 12.89 19.19
CA PHE A 217 1.63 14.12 19.96
C PHE A 217 2.46 13.96 21.24
N GLN A 218 2.47 12.77 21.87
CA GLN A 218 3.26 12.54 23.08
C GLN A 218 4.77 12.35 22.82
N ARG A 219 5.18 11.98 21.60
CA ARG A 219 6.61 11.80 21.28
C ARG A 219 7.42 13.10 21.14
N LYS A 220 6.77 14.27 21.23
CA LYS A 220 7.42 15.59 21.12
C LYS A 220 7.99 16.16 22.43
N GLN A 221 7.83 15.50 23.59
CA GLN A 221 8.31 16.07 24.86
C GLN A 221 9.63 15.49 25.40
N ASN A 222 10.24 14.48 24.76
CA ASN A 222 11.53 13.94 25.20
C ASN A 222 12.58 13.97 24.07
N THR A 223 13.06 15.15 23.71
CA THR A 223 14.30 15.31 22.92
C THR A 223 15.10 16.51 23.40
N GLU A 224 15.91 16.31 24.45
CA GLU A 224 17.02 17.22 24.79
C GLU A 224 18.41 16.55 24.81
N THR A 225 18.57 15.29 24.37
CA THR A 225 19.87 14.61 24.53
C THR A 225 20.56 14.11 23.25
N SER A 226 20.02 14.37 22.04
CA SER A 226 20.64 13.84 20.79
C SER A 226 21.21 14.90 19.86
N ARG A 227 21.40 16.14 20.32
CA ARG A 227 21.83 17.28 19.49
C ARG A 227 23.32 17.31 19.10
N THR A 228 24.13 16.31 19.47
CA THR A 228 25.60 16.42 19.35
C THR A 228 26.29 15.41 18.40
N GLN A 229 25.57 14.61 17.61
CA GLN A 229 26.25 13.59 16.76
C GLN A 229 26.06 13.70 15.24
N TYR A 230 25.19 14.58 14.72
CA TYR A 230 24.92 14.67 13.28
C TYR A 230 25.60 15.85 12.56
N GLN A 231 26.78 16.28 13.00
CA GLN A 231 27.49 17.41 12.38
C GLN A 231 28.74 17.06 11.57
N ASN A 232 29.13 15.78 11.45
CA ASN A 232 30.46 15.42 10.90
C ASN A 232 30.50 14.49 9.67
N VAL A 233 29.46 14.42 8.81
CA VAL A 233 29.54 13.60 7.56
C VAL A 233 29.16 14.38 6.29
N GLN A 234 29.22 15.72 6.32
CA GLN A 234 28.63 16.54 5.25
C GLN A 234 29.55 16.92 4.09
N GLU A 235 30.77 16.40 3.97
CA GLU A 235 31.63 16.75 2.84
C GLU A 235 32.22 15.52 2.13
N ASN A 236 31.88 15.42 0.83
CA ASN A 236 32.51 14.63 -0.23
C ASN A 236 31.86 13.29 -0.64
N SER A 237 30.69 13.34 -1.28
CA SER A 237 30.29 12.31 -2.24
C SER A 237 29.91 12.91 -3.60
N PRO A 238 30.59 12.54 -4.70
CA PRO A 238 30.32 13.05 -6.05
C PRO A 238 28.97 12.59 -6.66
N LEU A 239 28.29 11.59 -6.07
CA LEU A 239 26.99 11.08 -6.53
C LEU A 239 25.82 12.07 -6.39
N LEU A 240 25.96 13.09 -5.53
CA LEU A 240 24.91 14.10 -5.29
C LEU A 240 24.80 15.16 -6.39
N LYS A 241 25.84 15.35 -7.23
CA LYS A 241 25.79 16.35 -8.30
C LYS A 241 25.02 15.89 -9.54
N ASP A 242 25.03 14.58 -9.83
CA ASP A 242 24.37 14.05 -11.03
C ASP A 242 22.84 13.92 -10.86
N MET A 243 22.34 13.70 -9.63
CA MET A 243 20.90 13.61 -9.36
C MET A 243 20.16 14.96 -9.31
N LEU A 244 20.90 16.07 -9.15
CA LEU A 244 20.31 17.43 -9.11
C LEU A 244 20.15 18.06 -10.51
N GLY A 245 20.53 17.33 -11.58
CA GLY A 245 20.50 17.83 -12.96
C GLY A 245 19.20 17.59 -13.73
N GLU A 246 18.35 16.66 -13.32
CA GLU A 246 17.08 16.41 -14.04
C GLU A 246 16.02 17.45 -13.66
N LYS A 247 15.88 18.46 -14.53
CA LYS A 247 14.75 19.38 -14.51
C LYS A 247 13.45 18.61 -14.74
N ILE A 248 12.72 18.35 -13.65
CA ILE A 248 11.37 17.78 -13.69
C ILE A 248 10.45 18.75 -14.46
N LYS A 249 9.76 18.24 -15.48
CA LYS A 249 8.78 19.02 -16.26
C LYS A 249 7.61 19.49 -15.36
N PRO A 250 7.14 20.75 -15.50
CA PRO A 250 5.91 21.20 -14.84
C PRO A 250 4.70 20.36 -15.26
N PHE A 251 3.65 20.34 -14.43
CA PHE A 251 2.38 19.73 -14.82
C PHE A 251 1.87 20.38 -16.10
N GLU A 252 1.67 19.60 -17.16
CA GLU A 252 1.30 20.11 -18.47
C GLU A 252 -0.19 20.52 -18.52
N ASN A 253 -1.07 19.89 -17.71
CA ASN A 253 -2.51 20.14 -17.75
C ASN A 253 -3.16 20.43 -16.37
N LEU A 254 -4.31 21.12 -16.42
CA LEU A 254 -5.09 21.53 -15.24
C LEU A 254 -5.77 20.34 -14.54
N GLU A 255 -5.94 19.22 -15.25
CA GLU A 255 -6.59 17.99 -14.78
C GLU A 255 -5.70 17.17 -13.85
N ASP A 256 -4.38 17.26 -14.00
CA ASP A 256 -3.38 16.57 -13.16
C ASP A 256 -3.14 17.28 -11.81
N GLN A 257 -3.78 18.44 -11.60
CA GLN A 257 -3.68 19.16 -10.33
C GLN A 257 -4.76 18.71 -9.36
N PRO A 258 -4.41 18.33 -8.12
CA PRO A 258 -5.37 18.08 -7.06
C PRO A 258 -6.33 19.26 -6.85
N ALA A 259 -7.62 18.96 -6.61
CA ALA A 259 -8.70 19.95 -6.62
C ALA A 259 -8.50 21.15 -5.67
N PHE A 260 -7.77 20.97 -4.56
CA PHE A 260 -7.50 22.04 -3.60
C PHE A 260 -6.41 23.03 -4.06
N LEU A 261 -5.50 22.62 -4.96
CA LEU A 261 -4.51 23.54 -5.58
C LEU A 261 -5.13 24.40 -6.69
N ARG A 262 -6.24 23.95 -7.29
CA ARG A 262 -6.95 24.68 -8.35
C ARG A 262 -7.59 25.98 -7.86
N LYS A 263 -7.94 26.07 -6.58
CA LYS A 263 -8.68 27.21 -6.01
C LYS A 263 -7.86 28.49 -5.80
N LYS A 264 -6.53 28.44 -5.91
CA LYS A 264 -5.66 29.61 -5.66
C LYS A 264 -5.38 30.51 -6.87
N LYS A 265 -5.91 30.19 -8.06
CA LYS A 265 -5.66 30.94 -9.31
C LYS A 265 -6.82 31.84 -9.76
N ARG A 266 -7.88 31.96 -8.97
CA ARG A 266 -9.02 32.84 -9.24
C ARG A 266 -9.12 33.93 -8.16
N GLU A 267 -8.07 34.71 -7.98
CA GLU A 267 -8.11 36.06 -7.39
C GLU A 267 -7.09 36.92 -8.13
#